data_AF-A0A7S4MH54-F1
#
_entry.id   AF-A0A7S4MH54-F1
#
_cell.length_a   1.000
_cell.length_b   1.000
_cell.length_c   1.000
_cell.angle_alpha   90.00
_cell.angle_beta   90.00
_cell.angle_gamma   90.00
#
_symmetry.space_group_name_H-M   'P 1'
#
loop_
_entity.id
_entity.type
_entity.pdbx_description
1 polymer ?
#
loop_
_entity_poly.entity_id
_entity_poly.type
_entity_poly.pdbx_seq_one_letter_code
_entity_poly.pdbx_strand_id
1 'polypeptide(L)'
;EVHWNATTADVDARWPKLSDTPLGTGGFATVWRVRDAGSKDNDKDKHAALKVVDVPILRQRKTIDAVQLAKDVRRELDISIALRHPNITCLLASYVESNGKLSL
;
A
#
# COMPACT_ATOMS: atom_id res chain seq x y z
N GLU A 1 2.21 -25.47 -1.81
CA GLU A 1 1.23 -24.42 -2.20
C GLU A 1 1.46 -23.20 -1.34
N VAL A 2 1.44 -22.02 -1.93
CA VAL A 2 1.67 -20.76 -1.20
C VAL A 2 0.31 -20.14 -0.91
N HIS A 3 -0.07 -20.12 0.36
CA HIS A 3 -1.30 -19.49 0.83
C HIS A 3 -1.03 -17.99 1.02
N TRP A 4 -1.61 -17.18 0.13
CA TRP A 4 -1.58 -15.73 0.18
C TRP A 4 -2.81 -15.23 0.94
N ASN A 5 -2.81 -15.37 2.27
CA ASN A 5 -3.76 -14.64 3.10
C ASN A 5 -3.17 -13.25 3.34
N ALA A 6 -3.52 -12.27 2.49
CA ALA A 6 -3.18 -10.87 2.72
C ALA A 6 -4.04 -10.32 3.87
N THR A 7 -3.73 -10.72 5.09
CA THR A 7 -4.20 -10.01 6.28
C THR A 7 -3.29 -8.81 6.45
N THR A 8 -3.84 -7.66 6.12
CA THR A 8 -3.32 -6.29 6.34
C THR A 8 -2.90 -5.94 7.78
N ALA A 9 -2.54 -6.93 8.60
CA ALA A 9 -2.29 -6.83 10.03
C ALA A 9 -0.91 -6.27 10.35
N ASP A 10 0.07 -6.48 9.48
CA ASP A 10 1.44 -6.01 9.71
C ASP A 10 1.81 -4.98 8.66
N VAL A 11 1.08 -3.86 8.59
CA VAL A 11 1.77 -2.65 8.12
C VAL A 11 2.81 -2.38 9.19
N ASP A 12 4.09 -2.27 8.80
CA ASP A 12 5.22 -1.85 9.65
C ASP A 12 4.73 -1.09 10.88
N ALA A 13 5.13 -1.48 12.10
CA ALA A 13 4.66 -0.88 13.36
C ALA A 13 4.69 0.67 13.36
N ARG A 14 5.48 1.26 12.46
CA ARG A 14 5.47 2.68 12.11
C ARG A 14 4.14 3.23 11.55
N TRP A 15 3.30 2.47 10.85
CA TRP A 15 2.12 2.95 10.13
C TRP A 15 0.82 2.23 10.51
N PRO A 16 0.41 2.22 11.80
CA PRO A 16 -0.83 1.59 12.21
C PRO A 16 -2.03 2.23 11.51
N LYS A 17 -2.99 1.39 11.09
CA LYS A 17 -4.30 1.84 10.63
C LYS A 17 -5.03 2.55 11.75
N LEU A 18 -5.75 3.62 11.40
CA LEU A 18 -6.53 4.40 12.35
C LEU A 18 -7.99 3.95 12.47
N SER A 19 -8.46 3.11 11.56
CA SER A 19 -9.84 2.60 11.52
C SER A 19 -9.90 1.29 10.75
N ASP A 20 -10.92 0.49 11.04
CA ASP A 20 -11.31 -0.70 10.30
C ASP A 20 -12.14 -0.37 9.04
N THR A 21 -12.45 0.91 8.81
CA THR A 21 -13.08 1.38 7.57
C THR A 21 -12.04 1.98 6.62
N PRO A 22 -11.96 1.53 5.36
CA PRO A 22 -11.08 2.13 4.38
C PRO A 22 -11.54 3.54 4.00
N LEU A 23 -10.59 4.40 3.60
CA LEU A 23 -10.90 5.71 3.00
C LEU A 23 -11.59 5.55 1.64
N GLY A 24 -11.29 4.46 0.93
CA GLY A 24 -11.94 4.13 -0.33
C GLY A 24 -11.46 2.80 -0.90
N THR A 25 -12.31 2.16 -1.70
CA THR A 25 -12.03 0.90 -2.38
C THR A 25 -12.28 1.09 -3.87
N GLY A 26 -11.28 0.81 -4.69
CA GLY A 26 -11.34 0.90 -6.14
C GLY A 26 -11.17 -0.46 -6.84
N GLY A 27 -11.15 -0.44 -8.17
CA GLY A 27 -10.94 -1.62 -8.99
C GLY A 27 -9.58 -2.32 -8.78
N PHE A 28 -8.57 -1.58 -8.30
CA PHE A 28 -7.18 -2.04 -8.20
C PHE A 28 -6.60 -2.01 -6.78
N ALA A 29 -7.22 -1.29 -5.84
CA ALA A 29 -6.64 -1.09 -4.53
C ALA A 29 -7.69 -0.69 -3.50
N THR A 30 -7.33 -0.88 -2.24
CA THR A 30 -8.04 -0.32 -1.09
C THR A 30 -7.12 0.66 -0.37
N VAL A 31 -7.63 1.85 -0.05
CA VAL A 31 -6.86 2.91 0.60
C VAL A 31 -7.29 3.04 2.04
N TRP A 32 -6.33 3.08 2.95
CA TRP A 32 -6.53 3.18 4.40
C TRP A 32 -5.89 4.45 4.94
N ARG A 33 -6.46 5.01 6.01
CA ARG A 33 -5.81 6.05 6.80
C ARG A 33 -4.87 5.41 7.81
N VAL A 34 -3.61 5.83 7.80
CA VAL A 34 -2.59 5.39 8.77
C VAL A 34 -1.97 6.61 9.47
N ARG A 35 -1.33 6.37 10.62
CA ARG A 35 -0.59 7.40 11.38
C ARG A 35 0.89 7.07 11.38
N ASP A 36 1.77 8.06 11.27
CA ASP A 36 3.20 7.88 11.50
C ASP A 36 3.49 7.76 13.00
N ALA A 37 3.61 6.53 13.50
CA ALA A 37 4.00 6.24 14.88
C ALA A 37 5.49 6.53 15.16
N GLY A 38 6.31 6.76 14.12
CA GLY A 38 7.72 7.10 14.25
C GLY A 38 7.99 8.60 14.38
N SER A 39 6.97 9.47 14.30
CA SER A 39 7.18 10.91 14.40
C SER A 39 7.58 11.32 15.83
N LYS A 40 8.75 11.95 15.96
CA LYS A 40 9.28 12.46 17.24
C LYS A 40 8.70 13.82 17.64
N ASP A 41 8.01 14.49 16.72
CA ASP A 41 7.29 15.71 17.04
C ASP A 41 6.04 15.32 17.84
N ASN A 42 5.69 16.09 18.87
CA ASN A 42 4.43 15.95 19.61
C ASN A 42 3.16 16.17 18.75
N ASP A 43 3.33 16.22 17.43
CA ASP A 43 2.33 16.36 16.41
C ASP A 43 1.72 14.98 16.13
N LYS A 44 0.80 14.57 17.02
CA LYS A 44 0.10 13.29 17.00
C LYS A 44 -0.78 13.07 15.75
N ASP A 45 -0.79 14.04 14.84
CA ASP A 45 -1.74 14.15 13.73
C ASP A 45 -1.10 13.94 12.34
N LYS A 46 0.17 13.49 12.28
CA LYS A 46 0.80 13.13 10.99
C LYS A 46 0.18 11.85 10.43
N HIS A 47 -0.81 12.07 9.57
CA HIS A 47 -1.53 11.03 8.84
C HIS A 47 -0.93 10.80 7.45
N ALA A 48 -1.05 9.57 6.98
CA ALA A 48 -0.76 9.20 5.61
C ALA A 48 -1.88 8.32 5.04
N ALA A 49 -1.83 8.10 3.72
CA ALA A 49 -2.68 7.18 3.02
C ALA A 49 -1.88 5.93 2.66
N LEU A 50 -2.34 4.76 3.10
CA LEU A 50 -1.80 3.46 2.70
C LEU A 50 -2.66 2.88 1.59
N LYS A 51 -2.12 2.81 0.37
CA LYS A 51 -2.74 2.12 -0.76
C LYS A 51 -2.28 0.67 -0.79
N VAL A 52 -3.20 -0.27 -0.60
CA VAL A 52 -2.94 -1.72 -0.65
C VAL A 52 -3.41 -2.26 -1.99
N VAL A 53 -2.49 -2.87 -2.74
CA VAL A 53 -2.77 -3.54 -4.01
C VAL A 53 -2.73 -5.05 -3.80
N ASP A 54 -3.89 -5.69 -3.77
CA ASP A 54 -3.99 -7.15 -3.59
C ASP A 54 -3.86 -7.88 -4.93
N VAL A 55 -2.61 -8.17 -5.31
CA VAL A 55 -2.29 -8.84 -6.58
C VAL A 55 -3.00 -10.20 -6.72
N PRO A 56 -3.06 -11.09 -5.70
CA PRO A 56 -3.85 -12.32 -5.77
C PRO A 56 -5.34 -12.10 -6.09
N ILE A 57 -6.03 -11.20 -5.37
CA ILE A 57 -7.45 -10.91 -5.62
C ILE A 57 -7.65 -10.34 -7.03
N LEU A 58 -6.75 -9.46 -7.49
CA LEU A 58 -6.85 -8.90 -8.83
C LEU A 58 -6.68 -9.97 -9.93
N ARG A 59 -5.79 -10.95 -9.73
CA ARG A 59 -5.63 -12.08 -10.66
C ARG A 59 -6.87 -12.97 -10.73
N GLN A 60 -7.61 -13.12 -9.62
CA GLN A 60 -8.85 -13.90 -9.60
C GLN A 60 -9.97 -13.26 -10.42
N ARG A 61 -9.93 -11.93 -10.65
CA ARG A 61 -10.99 -11.20 -11.37
C ARG A 61 -11.08 -11.52 -12.87
N LYS A 62 -10.29 -12.48 -13.40
CA LYS A 62 -10.25 -13.01 -14.80
C LYS A 62 -10.17 -11.99 -15.95
N THR A 63 -10.16 -10.71 -15.64
CA THR A 63 -10.21 -9.57 -16.57
C THR A 63 -8.86 -8.88 -16.73
N ILE A 64 -7.87 -9.26 -15.92
CA ILE A 64 -6.57 -8.61 -15.86
C ILE A 64 -5.47 -9.66 -16.09
N ASP A 65 -4.67 -9.45 -17.13
CA ASP A 65 -3.46 -10.24 -17.37
C ASP A 65 -2.45 -10.01 -16.23
N ALA A 66 -1.95 -11.10 -15.64
CA ALA A 66 -1.10 -11.04 -14.46
C ALA A 66 0.27 -10.39 -14.73
N VAL A 67 0.80 -10.56 -15.95
CA VAL A 67 2.08 -9.96 -16.35
C VAL A 67 1.90 -8.47 -16.54
N GLN A 68 0.80 -8.05 -17.18
CA GLN A 68 0.44 -6.65 -17.34
C GLN A 68 0.19 -5.97 -16.00
N LEU A 69 -0.52 -6.61 -15.07
CA LEU A 69 -0.74 -6.09 -13.72
C LEU A 69 0.58 -5.84 -12.98
N ALA A 70 1.53 -6.79 -13.04
CA ALA A 70 2.82 -6.63 -12.41
C ALA A 70 3.61 -5.45 -13.01
N LYS A 71 3.57 -5.28 -14.34
CA LYS A 71 4.17 -4.13 -15.04
C LYS A 71 3.53 -2.81 -14.62
N ASP A 72 2.21 -2.78 -14.49
CA ASP A 72 1.48 -1.58 -14.11
C ASP A 72 1.75 -1.17 -12.66
N VAL A 73 1.77 -2.13 -11.73
CA VAL A 73 2.15 -1.88 -10.32
C VAL A 73 3.59 -1.38 -10.23
N ARG A 74 4.51 -2.00 -10.97
CA ARG A 74 5.91 -1.57 -10.98
C ARG A 74 6.08 -0.16 -11.54
N ARG A 75 5.42 0.14 -12.66
CA ARG A 75 5.43 1.46 -13.28
C ARG A 75 4.87 2.53 -12.36
N GLU A 76 3.77 2.26 -11.67
CA GLU A 76 3.19 3.20 -10.70
C GLU A 76 4.18 3.51 -9.56
N LEU A 77 4.85 2.48 -9.03
CA LEU A 77 5.87 2.63 -8.00
C LEU A 77 7.06 3.46 -8.49
N ASP A 78 7.60 3.14 -9.66
CA ASP A 78 8.76 3.85 -10.23
C ASP A 78 8.45 5.34 -10.47
N ILE A 79 7.25 5.67 -10.98
CA ILE A 79 6.79 7.06 -11.14
C ILE A 79 6.70 7.76 -9.78
N SER A 80 6.13 7.09 -8.77
CA SER A 80 5.93 7.66 -7.44
C SER A 80 7.24 7.92 -6.70
N ILE A 81 8.28 7.11 -6.97
CA ILE A 81 9.64 7.31 -6.44
C ILE A 81 10.34 8.51 -7.12
N ALA A 82 10.15 8.65 -8.43
CA ALA A 82 10.83 9.67 -9.23
C ALA A 82 10.30 11.10 -8.99
N LEU A 83 9.02 11.24 -8.63
CA LEU A 83 8.39 12.55 -8.46
C LEU A 83 8.63 13.12 -7.06
N ARG A 84 9.30 14.28 -6.99
CA ARG A 84 9.47 15.06 -5.75
C ARG A 84 9.09 16.51 -5.99
N HIS A 85 7.87 16.88 -5.61
CA HIS A 85 7.35 18.23 -5.78
C HIS A 85 6.27 18.52 -4.73
N PRO A 86 6.17 19.75 -4.16
CA PRO A 86 5.21 20.07 -3.09
C PRO A 86 3.74 19.88 -3.48
N ASN A 87 3.41 20.00 -4.77
CA ASN A 87 2.03 19.88 -5.27
C ASN A 87 1.75 18.53 -5.95
N ILE A 88 2.65 17.55 -5.80
CA ILE A 88 2.47 16.19 -6.30
C ILE A 88 2.50 15.26 -5.09
N THR A 89 1.56 14.32 -5.03
CA THR A 89 1.53 13.30 -3.96
C THR A 89 2.87 12.58 -3.88
N CYS A 90 3.45 12.53 -2.67
CA CYS A 90 4.74 11.91 -2.43
C CYS A 90 4.59 10.47 -1.92
N LEU A 91 5.48 9.60 -2.37
CA LEU A 91 5.66 8.28 -1.78
C LEU A 91 6.54 8.39 -0.53
N LEU A 92 5.99 8.03 0.63
CA LEU A 92 6.74 8.03 1.90
C LEU A 92 7.50 6.72 2.11
N ALA A 93 6.87 5.60 1.79
CA ALA A 93 7.40 4.26 1.91
C ALA A 93 6.63 3.30 0.98
N SER A 94 7.27 2.20 0.61
CA SER A 94 6.64 1.08 -0.10
C SER A 94 7.13 -0.22 0.50
N TYR A 95 6.24 -1.21 0.58
CA TYR A 95 6.54 -2.53 1.12
C TYR A 95 5.93 -3.58 0.18
N VAL A 96 6.59 -4.73 0.08
CA VAL A 96 6.05 -5.89 -0.61
C VAL A 96 5.81 -6.98 0.43
N GLU A 97 4.57 -7.44 0.54
CA GLU A 97 4.24 -8.59 1.36
C GLU A 97 4.39 -9.87 0.52
N SER A 98 5.38 -10.70 0.87
CA SER A 98 5.60 -12.03 0.29
C SER A 98 5.31 -13.10 1.36
N ASN A 99 4.30 -13.95 1.15
CA ASN A 99 3.93 -15.04 2.08
C ASN A 99 3.65 -14.59 3.52
N GLY A 100 2.98 -13.44 3.71
CA GLY A 100 2.73 -12.88 5.04
C GLY A 100 3.94 -12.19 5.68
N LYS A 101 5.05 -12.00 4.94
CA LYS A 101 6.23 -11.27 5.41
C LYS A 101 6.42 -10.00 4.59
N LEU A 102 6.55 -8.87 5.27
CA LEU A 102 6.98 -7.62 4.63
C LEU A 102 8.47 -7.66 4.29
N SER A 103 8.81 -7.24 3.07
CA SER A 103 10.17 -6.89 2.66
C SER A 103 10.21 -5.47 2.10
N LEU A 104 11.34 -4.80 2.35
CA LEU A 104 11.70 -3.50 1.76
C LEU A 104 12.20 -3.66 0.33
#